data_AF-A0A1U8EAW7-F1
#
_entry.id   AF-A0A1U8EAW7-F1
#
_cell.length_a   1.000
_cell.length_b   1.000
_cell.length_c   1.000
_cell.angle_alpha   90.00
_cell.angle_beta   90.00
_cell.angle_gamma   90.00
#
_symmetry.space_group_name_H-M   'P 1'
#
loop_
_entity.id
_entity.type
_entity.pdbx_description
1 polymer ?
#
loop_
_entity_poly.entity_id
_entity_poly.type
_entity_poly.pdbx_seq_one_letter_code
_entity_poly.pdbx_strand_id
1 'polypeptide(L)'
;MVAASLYLPKENPTKPLGEDAPFIHELNQTIGVADGVGGWIKEGIDAGIYARELMNNSLIATDIEPTGDGNKVEKDNEILIVGTDGMLDNVNESEIEEIVRRGMDEKLKAKELASQIGNISLYNSFDRFADTPFSRVVEQECVSQIHKGGKIDDITVIVAYIQ
;
A
#
# COMPACT_ATOMS: atom_id res chain seq x y z
N MET A 1 -15.34 -0.04 10.85
CA MET A 1 -14.03 0.38 10.31
C MET A 1 -14.04 1.86 9.95
N VAL A 2 -12.97 2.56 10.32
CA VAL A 2 -12.58 3.86 9.77
C VAL A 2 -11.26 3.67 9.06
N ALA A 3 -11.19 3.99 7.76
CA ALA A 3 -10.02 3.69 6.96
C ALA A 3 -9.60 4.84 6.04
N ALA A 4 -8.34 4.85 5.63
CA ALA A 4 -7.82 5.78 4.65
C ALA A 4 -6.67 5.17 3.87
N SER A 5 -6.54 5.59 2.61
CA SER A 5 -5.42 5.21 1.74
C SER A 5 -4.51 6.40 1.46
N LEU A 6 -3.22 6.12 1.32
CA LEU A 6 -2.25 6.95 0.62
C LEU A 6 -1.84 6.20 -0.66
N TYR A 7 -1.83 6.92 -1.78
CA TYR A 7 -1.26 6.43 -3.02
C TYR A 7 -0.28 7.47 -3.58
N LEU A 8 0.96 7.07 -3.81
CA LEU A 8 2.03 7.89 -4.37
C LEU A 8 2.53 7.19 -5.65
N PRO A 9 2.11 7.62 -6.84
CA PRO A 9 2.59 7.02 -8.09
C PRO A 9 4.06 7.37 -8.30
N LYS A 10 4.85 6.42 -8.82
CA LYS A 10 6.20 6.65 -9.31
C LYS A 10 6.15 7.70 -10.43
N GLU A 11 7.08 8.63 -10.40
CA GLU A 11 7.18 9.65 -11.45
C GLU A 11 7.40 9.00 -12.83
N ASN A 12 6.39 9.10 -13.69
CA ASN A 12 6.45 8.66 -15.07
C ASN A 12 5.61 9.61 -15.95
N PRO A 13 6.23 10.45 -16.80
CA PRO A 13 5.49 11.39 -17.66
C PRO A 13 4.47 10.72 -18.60
N THR A 14 4.70 9.46 -18.98
CA THR A 14 3.80 8.71 -19.86
C THR A 14 2.68 8.00 -19.11
N LYS A 15 2.84 7.81 -17.79
CA LYS A 15 1.90 7.13 -16.90
C LYS A 15 1.76 7.89 -15.57
N PRO A 16 1.23 9.13 -15.59
CA PRO A 16 1.21 9.99 -14.40
C PRO A 16 0.28 9.48 -13.28
N LEU A 17 -0.59 8.52 -13.59
CA LEU A 17 -1.50 7.90 -12.62
C LEU A 17 -0.92 6.63 -11.97
N GLY A 18 0.31 6.25 -12.33
CA GLY A 18 0.96 5.01 -11.92
C GLY A 18 0.20 3.74 -12.33
N GLU A 19 0.60 2.63 -11.74
CA GLU A 19 0.23 1.26 -12.08
C GLU A 19 -0.58 0.57 -10.95
N ASP A 20 -0.50 1.04 -9.70
CA ASP A 20 -1.30 0.53 -8.59
C ASP A 20 -2.70 1.14 -8.51
N ALA A 21 -3.60 0.48 -7.76
CA ALA A 21 -4.87 1.05 -7.33
C ALA A 21 -5.34 0.48 -5.97
N PRO A 22 -5.83 1.34 -5.06
CA PRO A 22 -6.59 0.91 -3.88
C PRO A 22 -8.10 1.18 -4.00
N PHE A 23 -8.91 0.47 -3.22
CA PHE A 23 -10.27 0.91 -2.84
C PHE A 23 -10.57 0.66 -1.37
N ILE A 24 -11.50 1.45 -0.84
CA ILE A 24 -12.04 1.32 0.53
C ILE A 24 -13.56 1.41 0.43
N HIS A 25 -14.24 0.38 0.92
CA HIS A 25 -15.69 0.38 1.11
C HIS A 25 -16.00 0.30 2.61
N GLU A 26 -16.08 1.46 3.28
CA GLU A 26 -16.21 1.52 4.75
C GLU A 26 -17.50 0.86 5.26
N LEU A 27 -18.65 1.05 4.61
CA LEU A 27 -19.93 0.50 5.12
C LEU A 27 -19.91 -1.04 5.17
N ASN A 28 -19.50 -1.67 4.07
CA ASN A 28 -19.37 -3.13 3.95
C ASN A 28 -18.00 -3.67 4.40
N GLN A 29 -17.22 -2.88 5.15
CA GLN A 29 -15.98 -3.31 5.80
C GLN A 29 -14.99 -4.01 4.83
N THR A 30 -14.89 -3.54 3.59
CA THR A 30 -14.07 -4.18 2.54
C THR A 30 -12.98 -3.24 2.05
N ILE A 31 -11.78 -3.78 1.84
CA ILE A 31 -10.61 -3.09 1.30
C ILE A 31 -10.03 -3.93 0.18
N GLY A 32 -9.51 -3.29 -0.86
CA GLY A 32 -8.70 -3.96 -1.87
C GLY A 32 -7.53 -3.11 -2.33
N VAL A 33 -6.50 -3.82 -2.80
CA VAL A 33 -5.28 -3.26 -3.38
C VAL A 33 -4.93 -4.12 -4.59
N ALA A 34 -4.61 -3.47 -5.70
CA ALA A 34 -4.06 -4.09 -6.89
C ALA A 34 -2.72 -3.45 -7.23
N ASP A 35 -1.69 -4.29 -7.31
CA ASP A 35 -0.35 -3.92 -7.79
C ASP A 35 -0.30 -4.07 -9.32
N GLY A 36 0.21 -3.05 -9.99
CA GLY A 36 0.32 -3.03 -11.44
C GLY A 36 1.55 -3.77 -11.96
N VAL A 37 1.39 -4.58 -13.01
CA VAL A 37 2.51 -5.30 -13.61
C VAL A 37 3.36 -4.39 -14.53
N GLY A 38 4.35 -3.70 -13.97
CA GLY A 38 5.16 -2.72 -14.70
C GLY A 38 5.91 -3.25 -15.94
N GLY A 39 6.17 -4.56 -16.02
CA GLY A 39 6.82 -5.20 -17.18
C GLY A 39 6.05 -5.02 -18.50
N TRP A 40 4.74 -4.79 -18.44
CA TRP A 40 3.86 -4.62 -19.59
C TRP A 40 4.13 -3.34 -20.39
N ILE A 41 4.89 -2.39 -19.83
CA ILE A 41 5.32 -1.18 -20.53
C ILE A 41 6.09 -1.47 -21.83
N LYS A 42 6.81 -2.61 -21.89
CA LYS A 42 7.56 -3.03 -23.08
C LYS A 42 6.67 -3.34 -24.28
N GLU A 43 5.42 -3.72 -24.00
CA GLU A 43 4.39 -4.00 -25.01
C GLU A 43 3.50 -2.78 -25.27
N GLY A 44 3.82 -1.62 -24.69
CA GLY A 44 3.02 -0.40 -24.80
C GLY A 44 1.72 -0.43 -24.00
N ILE A 45 1.58 -1.37 -23.05
CA ILE A 45 0.36 -1.54 -22.27
C ILE A 45 0.50 -0.81 -20.92
N ASP A 46 -0.56 -0.08 -20.55
CA ASP A 46 -0.71 0.53 -19.22
C ASP A 46 -1.38 -0.46 -18.26
N ALA A 47 -0.59 -1.09 -17.40
CA ALA A 47 -1.08 -2.01 -16.37
C ALA A 47 -2.00 -1.32 -15.36
N GLY A 48 -1.81 -0.03 -15.13
CA GLY A 48 -2.63 0.74 -14.19
C GLY A 48 -4.09 0.84 -14.60
N ILE A 49 -4.41 0.76 -15.90
CA ILE A 49 -5.80 0.76 -16.36
C ILE A 49 -6.53 -0.46 -15.78
N TYR A 50 -5.91 -1.64 -15.85
CA TYR A 50 -6.48 -2.87 -15.34
C TYR A 50 -6.61 -2.86 -13.82
N ALA A 51 -5.59 -2.36 -13.10
CA ALA A 51 -5.64 -2.22 -11.64
C ALA A 51 -6.80 -1.31 -11.21
N ARG A 52 -6.91 -0.13 -11.81
CA ARG A 52 -8.00 0.83 -11.52
C ARG A 52 -9.38 0.28 -11.88
N GLU A 53 -9.52 -0.36 -13.04
CA GLU A 53 -10.79 -0.99 -13.44
C GLU A 53 -11.19 -2.11 -12.48
N LEU A 54 -10.23 -2.96 -12.08
CA LEU A 54 -10.49 -4.02 -11.11
C LEU A 54 -10.98 -3.44 -9.78
N MET A 55 -10.26 -2.46 -9.21
CA MET A 55 -10.63 -1.87 -7.92
C MET A 55 -11.96 -1.11 -7.97
N ASN A 56 -12.25 -0.39 -9.05
CA ASN A 56 -13.54 0.25 -9.25
C ASN A 56 -14.68 -0.77 -9.35
N ASN A 57 -14.49 -1.84 -10.12
CA ASN A 57 -15.49 -2.89 -10.25
C ASN A 57 -15.68 -3.66 -8.93
N SER A 58 -14.61 -3.88 -8.16
CA SER A 58 -14.70 -4.48 -6.82
C SER A 58 -15.50 -3.60 -5.87
N LEU A 59 -15.28 -2.28 -5.86
CA LEU A 59 -16.07 -1.35 -5.05
C LEU A 59 -17.56 -1.45 -5.40
N ILE A 60 -17.91 -1.41 -6.69
CA ILE A 60 -19.30 -1.55 -7.16
C ILE A 60 -19.88 -2.93 -6.77
N ALA A 61 -19.11 -4.00 -6.91
CA ALA A 61 -19.56 -5.34 -6.56
C ALA A 61 -19.82 -5.50 -5.06
N THR A 62 -19.13 -4.71 -4.22
CA THR A 62 -19.38 -4.68 -2.79
C THR A 62 -20.66 -3.95 -2.40
N ASP A 63 -21.27 -3.13 -3.27
CA ASP A 63 -22.53 -2.39 -2.97
C ASP A 63 -23.77 -3.30 -2.85
N ILE A 64 -23.64 -4.61 -3.04
CA ILE A 64 -24.74 -5.56 -2.78
C ILE A 64 -25.02 -5.56 -1.27
N GLU A 65 -26.25 -5.20 -0.90
CA GLU A 65 -26.66 -5.14 0.51
C GLU A 65 -26.34 -6.45 1.24
N PRO A 66 -25.71 -6.40 2.43
CA PRO A 66 -25.49 -7.58 3.22
C PRO A 66 -26.85 -8.18 3.63
N THR A 67 -27.22 -9.32 3.03
CA THR A 67 -28.45 -10.05 3.36
C THR A 67 -28.32 -10.86 4.67
N GLY A 68 -27.54 -10.37 5.64
CA GLY A 68 -27.18 -11.10 6.84
C GLY A 68 -27.42 -10.27 8.09
N ASP A 69 -28.24 -10.82 8.99
CA ASP A 69 -28.32 -10.41 10.40
C ASP A 69 -26.99 -10.73 11.08
N GLY A 70 -26.00 -9.86 10.90
CA GLY A 70 -24.65 -10.03 11.39
C GLY A 70 -24.58 -9.63 12.87
N ASN A 71 -24.49 -10.62 13.75
CA ASN A 71 -24.04 -10.41 15.12
C ASN A 71 -22.72 -9.61 15.09
N LYS A 72 -22.76 -8.34 15.52
CA LYS A 72 -21.57 -7.55 15.77
C LYS A 72 -20.82 -8.20 16.93
N VAL A 73 -19.72 -8.88 16.62
CA VAL A 73 -18.72 -9.23 17.63
C VAL A 73 -18.00 -7.93 17.96
N GLU A 74 -18.06 -7.47 19.21
CA GLU A 74 -17.15 -6.42 19.69
C GLU A 74 -15.73 -6.94 19.48
N LYS A 75 -15.01 -6.32 18.54
CA LYS A 75 -13.60 -6.58 18.33
C LYS A 75 -12.81 -5.59 19.16
N ASP A 76 -11.75 -6.08 19.81
CA ASP A 76 -10.72 -5.22 20.36
C ASP A 76 -10.21 -4.28 19.25
N ASN A 77 -9.72 -3.08 19.62
CA ASN A 77 -9.22 -2.05 18.69
C ASN A 77 -8.11 -2.58 17.76
N GLU A 78 -8.52 -3.30 16.70
CA GLU A 78 -7.66 -3.92 15.72
C GLU A 78 -7.26 -2.87 14.69
N ILE A 79 -5.98 -2.89 14.30
CA ILE A 79 -5.47 -2.08 13.19
C ILE A 79 -5.06 -3.01 12.05
N LEU A 80 -5.53 -2.70 10.85
CA LEU A 80 -5.12 -3.35 9.63
C LEU A 80 -4.28 -2.37 8.79
N ILE A 81 -3.09 -2.82 8.42
CA ILE A 81 -2.20 -2.13 7.47
C ILE A 81 -2.13 -2.99 6.21
N VAL A 82 -2.43 -2.40 5.05
CA VAL A 82 -2.31 -3.04 3.74
C VAL A 82 -1.40 -2.17 2.88
N GLY A 83 -0.49 -2.76 2.12
CA GLY A 83 0.30 -2.00 1.16
C GLY A 83 0.86 -2.87 0.03
N THR A 84 1.31 -2.21 -1.04
CA THR A 84 1.98 -2.85 -2.19
C THR A 84 3.49 -2.99 -1.97
N ASP A 85 4.17 -3.62 -2.92
CA ASP A 85 5.61 -3.85 -2.85
C ASP A 85 6.40 -2.54 -2.72
N GLY A 86 5.99 -1.43 -3.34
CA GLY A 86 6.68 -0.14 -3.16
C GLY A 86 6.71 0.35 -1.70
N MET A 87 5.75 -0.05 -0.85
CA MET A 87 5.85 0.15 0.60
C MET A 87 6.80 -0.88 1.23
N LEU A 88 6.54 -2.17 0.98
CA LEU A 88 7.18 -3.30 1.66
C LEU A 88 8.66 -3.47 1.31
N ASP A 89 9.04 -3.07 0.09
CA ASP A 89 10.42 -3.08 -0.39
C ASP A 89 11.29 -2.05 0.34
N ASN A 90 10.68 -0.99 0.89
CA ASN A 90 11.38 0.19 1.38
C ASN A 90 11.27 0.41 2.90
N VAL A 91 10.44 -0.35 3.62
CA VAL A 91 10.27 -0.19 5.08
C VAL A 91 10.24 -1.55 5.76
N ASN A 92 11.01 -1.73 6.83
CA ASN A 92 11.03 -2.98 7.57
C ASN A 92 9.76 -3.16 8.42
N GLU A 93 9.35 -4.41 8.63
CA GLU A 93 8.22 -4.76 9.50
C GLU A 93 8.35 -4.12 10.89
N SER A 94 9.54 -4.19 11.51
CA SER A 94 9.81 -3.56 12.82
C SER A 94 9.66 -2.03 12.82
N GLU A 95 9.95 -1.37 11.69
CA GLU A 95 9.74 0.08 11.56
C GLU A 95 8.25 0.40 11.41
N ILE A 96 7.51 -0.42 10.64
CA ILE A 96 6.05 -0.31 10.52
C ILE A 96 5.41 -0.45 11.90
N GLU A 97 5.81 -1.46 12.69
CA GLU A 97 5.33 -1.66 14.06
C GLU A 97 5.60 -0.43 14.95
N GLU A 98 6.79 0.17 14.87
CA GLU A 98 7.14 1.35 15.64
C GLU A 98 6.31 2.58 15.25
N ILE A 99 6.13 2.81 13.95
CA ILE A 99 5.30 3.90 13.40
C ILE A 99 3.85 3.72 13.84
N VAL A 100 3.30 2.51 13.71
CA VAL A 100 1.93 2.17 14.14
C VAL A 100 1.76 2.40 15.64
N ARG A 101 2.68 1.89 16.47
CA ARG A 101 2.61 2.05 17.93
C ARG A 101 2.61 3.53 18.32
N ARG A 102 3.53 4.33 17.78
CA ARG A 102 3.56 5.79 18.01
C ARG A 102 2.27 6.45 17.53
N GLY A 103 1.78 6.08 16.36
CA GLY A 103 0.54 6.62 15.82
C GLY A 103 -0.68 6.31 16.69
N MET A 104 -0.73 5.13 17.31
CA MET A 104 -1.79 4.80 18.29
C MET A 104 -1.65 5.62 19.58
N ASP A 105 -0.43 5.76 20.11
CA ASP A 105 -0.16 6.56 21.31
C ASP A 105 -0.57 8.04 21.10
N GLU A 106 -0.32 8.57 19.90
CA GLU A 106 -0.68 9.93 19.48
C GLU A 106 -2.13 10.07 18.99
N LYS A 107 -2.87 8.95 18.89
CA LYS A 107 -4.25 8.88 18.38
C LYS A 107 -4.41 9.49 16.98
N LEU A 108 -3.46 9.18 16.09
CA LEU A 108 -3.50 9.61 14.70
C LEU A 108 -4.73 9.05 13.99
N LYS A 109 -5.28 9.82 13.05
CA LYS A 109 -6.30 9.33 12.13
C LYS A 109 -5.67 8.38 11.13
N ALA A 110 -6.48 7.48 10.57
CA ALA A 110 -6.02 6.50 9.56
C ALA A 110 -5.24 7.17 8.41
N LYS A 111 -5.72 8.34 7.95
CA LYS A 111 -5.06 9.12 6.89
C LYS A 111 -3.67 9.62 7.29
N GLU A 112 -3.51 10.09 8.53
CA GLU A 112 -2.25 10.62 9.04
C GLU A 112 -1.23 9.48 9.19
N LEU A 113 -1.66 8.34 9.72
CA LEU A 113 -0.81 7.16 9.85
C LEU A 113 -0.42 6.58 8.48
N ALA A 114 -1.36 6.46 7.54
CA ALA A 114 -1.07 6.03 6.16
C ALA A 114 -0.04 6.96 5.49
N SER A 115 -0.20 8.27 5.71
CA SER A 115 0.71 9.29 5.19
C SER A 115 2.11 9.19 5.81
N GLN A 116 2.22 8.91 7.11
CA GLN A 116 3.53 8.70 7.75
C GLN A 116 4.26 7.49 7.17
N ILE A 117 3.58 6.33 7.10
CA ILE A 117 4.16 5.11 6.55
C ILE A 117 4.60 5.34 5.10
N GLY A 118 3.71 5.86 4.25
CA GLY A 118 4.03 6.03 2.83
C GLY A 118 5.08 7.10 2.54
N ASN A 119 5.18 8.17 3.35
CA ASN A 119 6.25 9.15 3.21
C ASN A 119 7.62 8.60 3.62
N ILE A 120 7.67 7.71 4.63
CA ILE A 120 8.89 7.00 5.01
C ILE A 120 9.29 6.03 3.89
N SER A 121 8.34 5.26 3.35
CA SER A 121 8.57 4.43 2.16
C SER A 121 9.14 5.24 1.00
N LEU A 122 8.56 6.41 0.71
CA LEU A 122 9.01 7.29 -0.36
C LEU A 122 10.44 7.79 -0.10
N TYR A 123 10.72 8.27 1.11
CA TYR A 123 12.05 8.74 1.48
C TYR A 123 13.10 7.63 1.30
N ASN A 124 12.82 6.44 1.82
CA ASN A 124 13.72 5.28 1.72
C ASN A 124 13.89 4.82 0.27
N SER A 125 12.84 4.91 -0.56
CA SER A 125 12.88 4.54 -1.97
C SER A 125 13.91 5.35 -2.79
N PHE A 126 14.13 6.61 -2.41
CA PHE A 126 15.10 7.49 -3.06
C PHE A 126 16.51 7.42 -2.44
N ASP A 127 16.65 6.84 -1.24
CA ASP A 127 17.94 6.71 -0.59
C ASP A 127 18.72 5.52 -1.15
N ARG A 128 19.76 5.84 -1.93
CA ARG A 128 20.69 4.89 -2.56
C ARG A 128 21.61 4.15 -1.57
N PHE A 129 21.54 4.50 -0.29
CA PHE A 129 22.31 3.87 0.77
C PHE A 129 21.42 3.26 1.86
N ALA A 130 20.09 3.38 1.75
CA ALA A 130 19.18 2.81 2.72
C ALA A 130 19.30 1.28 2.77
N ASP A 131 19.33 0.76 3.98
CA ASP A 131 19.25 -0.67 4.25
C ASP A 131 17.77 -1.08 4.32
N THR A 132 17.24 -1.43 3.16
CA THR A 132 15.83 -1.76 2.94
C THR A 132 15.64 -3.28 2.76
N PRO A 133 14.43 -3.82 3.01
CA PRO A 133 14.11 -5.21 2.67
C PRO A 133 14.53 -5.58 1.24
N PHE A 134 14.23 -4.72 0.26
CA PHE A 134 14.62 -4.93 -1.13
C PHE A 134 16.14 -5.01 -1.32
N SER A 135 16.90 -4.04 -0.81
CA SER A 135 18.36 -4.04 -1.00
C SER A 135 19.04 -5.26 -0.40
N ARG A 136 18.53 -5.76 0.74
CA ARG A 136 19.06 -6.98 1.38
C ARG A 136 18.83 -8.22 0.52
N VAL A 137 17.64 -8.36 -0.07
CA VAL A 137 17.34 -9.48 -0.99
C VAL A 137 18.24 -9.40 -2.23
N VAL A 138 18.43 -8.22 -2.82
CA VAL A 138 19.34 -8.06 -3.97
C VAL A 138 20.78 -8.46 -3.59
N GLU A 139 21.28 -8.02 -2.44
CA GLU A 139 22.65 -8.36 -1.99
C GLU A 139 22.82 -9.88 -1.78
N GLN A 140 21.80 -10.57 -1.28
CA GLN A 140 21.85 -12.01 -1.00
C GLN A 140 21.67 -12.86 -2.26
N GLU A 141 20.76 -12.49 -3.14
CA GLU A 141 20.31 -13.37 -4.25
C GLU A 141 20.86 -12.96 -5.62
N CYS A 142 21.20 -11.68 -5.82
CA CYS A 142 21.60 -11.16 -7.13
C CYS A 142 23.11 -10.92 -7.20
N VAL A 143 23.88 -11.99 -7.41
CA VAL A 143 25.36 -11.97 -7.52
C VAL A 143 25.90 -11.00 -8.60
N SER A 144 25.07 -10.63 -9.59
CA SER A 144 25.47 -9.76 -10.71
C SER A 144 24.87 -8.35 -10.67
N GLN A 145 23.92 -8.07 -9.77
CA GLN A 145 23.33 -6.73 -9.66
C GLN A 145 23.93 -5.99 -8.47
N ILE A 146 24.53 -4.83 -8.75
CA ILE A 146 24.97 -3.90 -7.71
C ILE A 146 23.85 -2.86 -7.53
N HIS A 147 22.68 -3.30 -7.06
CA HIS A 147 21.67 -2.35 -6.56
C HIS A 147 21.97 -2.09 -5.09
N LYS A 148 22.05 -0.81 -4.72
CA LYS A 148 22.19 -0.37 -3.34
C LYS A 148 21.10 0.65 -3.06
N GLY A 149 20.52 0.58 -1.87
CA GLY A 149 19.43 1.47 -1.46
C GLY A 149 18.04 0.98 -1.85
N GLY A 150 17.06 1.85 -1.64
CA GLY A 150 15.65 1.54 -1.88
C GLY A 150 15.27 1.31 -3.33
N LYS A 151 14.03 0.89 -3.54
CA LYS A 151 13.41 0.63 -4.84
C LYS A 151 12.38 1.71 -5.13
N ILE A 152 12.58 2.47 -6.20
CA ILE A 152 11.60 3.47 -6.64
C ILE A 152 10.42 2.75 -7.31
N ASP A 153 9.26 2.83 -6.68
CA ASP A 153 8.02 2.26 -7.21
C ASP A 153 6.78 3.07 -6.80
N ASP A 154 5.63 2.65 -7.32
CA ASP A 154 4.34 3.08 -6.82
C ASP A 154 4.19 2.66 -5.35
N ILE A 155 3.73 3.58 -4.49
CA ILE A 155 3.55 3.29 -3.06
C ILE A 155 2.06 3.39 -2.74
N THR A 156 1.47 2.26 -2.39
CA THR A 156 0.10 2.20 -1.89
C THR A 156 0.12 1.75 -0.42
N VAL A 157 -0.57 2.51 0.44
CA VAL A 157 -0.76 2.19 1.86
C VAL A 157 -2.22 2.41 2.23
N ILE A 158 -2.84 1.44 2.90
CA ILE A 158 -4.16 1.57 3.51
C ILE A 158 -4.04 1.28 5.00
N VAL A 159 -4.59 2.17 5.81
CA VAL A 159 -4.72 1.98 7.25
C VAL A 159 -6.20 1.93 7.59
N ALA A 160 -6.57 0.95 8.40
CA ALA A 160 -7.93 0.77 8.88
C ALA A 160 -7.96 0.47 10.37
N TYR A 161 -8.72 1.29 11.12
CA TYR A 161 -9.11 0.99 12.49
C TYR A 161 -10.42 0.22 12.49
N ILE A 162 -10.40 -1.02 12.94
CA ILE A 162 -11.57 -1.91 13.04
C ILE A 162 -12.18 -1.71 14.44
N GLN A 163 -13.49 -1.51 14.47
CA GLN A 163 -14.30 -1.18 15.66
C GLN A 163 -15.56 -2.05 15.63
#